data_AF-A0A7J8FEE2-F1
#
_entry.id   AF-A0A7J8FEE2-F1
#
_cell.length_a   1.000
_cell.length_b   1.000
_cell.length_c   1.000
_cell.angle_alpha   90.00
_cell.angle_beta   90.00
_cell.angle_gamma   90.00
#
_symmetry.space_group_name_H-M   'P 1'
#
loop_
_entity.id
_entity.type
_entity.pdbx_description
1 polymer ?
#
loop_
_entity_poly.entity_id
_entity_poly.type
_entity_poly.pdbx_seq_one_letter_code
_entity_poly.pdbx_strand_id
1 'polypeptide(L)'
;MDFTEAYDDTCSTVGLAARKGDVKILRKLLKKGCSIDVADNRGWMPIHEAAYHNSIECLRMLIHKDSSENYIKTRTFEGFCALHLAASQGHWKVVQVLLEAGADPNATTFEETTPLFLAVENGQIDALRLLLRHGANVNGSHSMCGWNALHQATFQENAEIIKLLLKKGANKECQDDFGITPLFVAAQYGKLESLSILISSGANVNCQASDKATPLFIAAQEGHTECVELLLSSGADPDLYCNEDNWQLPIHAAAQMGHTKVLDLLIPLTNRVCDTGPDKVSPVYSAVLGGQEECLEMLLQHGYSPEAQTHLVFEFSSPMCMAFQKEINSVNDDTLIFTLEFTNWRRLPPTVEKMISARASYSSWALQQHIAAVPCLAHLCRLEIRSSLKPQHLQSDSFICQLPLPRSLHNYLLYAEVLRMNGVPELAVIQDGEISEAT
;
A
#
# COMPACT_ATOMS: atom_id res chain seq x y z
N MET A 1 22.19 0.61 40.59
CA MET A 1 22.90 1.63 39.79
C MET A 1 21.85 2.27 38.92
N ASP A 2 21.48 3.49 39.28
CA ASP A 2 20.50 4.30 38.57
C ASP A 2 21.23 4.98 37.41
N PHE A 3 20.92 4.61 36.17
CA PHE A 3 21.57 5.12 34.96
C PHE A 3 20.89 6.41 34.45
N THR A 4 20.42 7.27 35.36
CA THR A 4 19.74 8.53 35.01
C THR A 4 20.65 9.75 35.00
N GLU A 5 21.92 9.63 35.36
CA GLU A 5 22.94 10.67 35.11
C GLU A 5 23.53 10.53 33.70
N ALA A 6 22.67 10.61 32.67
CA ALA A 6 23.14 10.99 31.36
C ALA A 6 23.56 12.47 31.46
N TYR A 7 24.86 12.71 31.64
CA TYR A 7 25.43 14.05 31.76
C TYR A 7 24.79 15.01 30.74
N ASP A 8 24.23 16.11 31.26
CA ASP A 8 23.95 17.33 30.51
C ASP A 8 25.10 17.60 29.54
N ASP A 9 24.77 18.06 28.33
CA ASP A 9 25.75 18.34 27.28
C ASP A 9 27.03 18.99 27.86
N THR A 10 28.18 18.34 27.70
CA THR A 10 29.46 18.82 28.25
C THR A 10 30.04 19.93 27.37
N CYS A 11 29.21 20.93 27.06
CA CYS A 11 29.52 22.00 26.14
C CYS A 11 30.61 22.90 26.73
N SER A 12 31.67 23.14 25.96
CA SER A 12 32.74 24.06 26.36
C SER A 12 32.18 25.47 26.60
N THR A 13 32.84 26.29 27.42
CA THR A 13 32.38 27.68 27.65
C THR A 13 32.31 28.53 26.38
N VAL A 14 33.19 28.25 25.41
CA VAL A 14 33.16 28.84 24.06
C VAL A 14 31.94 28.32 23.30
N GLY A 15 31.67 27.02 23.34
CA GLY A 15 30.50 26.39 22.74
C GLY A 15 29.19 26.93 23.31
N LEU A 16 29.09 27.09 24.63
CA LEU A 16 27.91 27.63 25.29
C LEU A 16 27.66 29.10 24.92
N ALA A 17 28.72 29.90 24.76
CA ALA A 17 28.61 31.27 24.26
C ALA A 17 28.14 31.30 22.78
N ALA A 18 28.64 30.37 21.96
CA ALA A 18 28.19 30.19 20.58
C ALA A 18 26.72 29.76 20.50
N ARG A 19 26.31 28.76 21.29
CA ARG A 19 24.93 28.29 21.43
C ARG A 19 23.96 29.41 21.79
N LYS A 20 24.33 30.25 22.75
CA LYS A 20 23.51 31.39 23.21
C LYS A 20 23.61 32.62 22.30
N GLY A 21 24.49 32.61 21.30
CA GLY A 21 24.74 33.78 20.45
C GLY A 21 25.38 34.97 21.18
N ASP A 22 26.04 34.75 22.33
CA ASP A 22 26.63 35.83 23.13
C ASP A 22 28.01 36.24 22.59
N VAL A 23 27.98 37.14 21.61
CA VAL A 23 29.16 37.71 20.95
C VAL A 23 30.12 38.39 21.94
N LYS A 24 29.61 39.01 23.01
CA LYS A 24 30.44 39.73 23.99
C LYS A 24 31.22 38.74 24.84
N ILE A 25 30.55 37.72 25.37
CA ILE A 25 31.20 36.65 26.14
C ILE A 25 32.18 35.90 25.25
N LEU A 26 31.76 35.49 24.05
CA LEU A 26 32.63 34.78 23.11
C LEU A 26 33.92 35.58 22.84
N ARG A 27 33.82 36.87 22.52
CA ARG A 27 34.99 37.75 22.31
C ARG A 27 35.93 37.78 23.52
N LYS A 28 35.38 37.82 24.73
CA LYS A 28 36.18 37.82 25.96
C LYS A 28 36.90 36.48 26.16
N LEU A 29 36.23 35.36 25.90
CA LEU A 29 36.82 34.02 25.99
C LEU A 29 37.95 33.83 24.97
N LEU A 30 37.73 34.23 23.71
CA LEU A 30 38.75 34.14 22.66
C LEU A 30 39.99 35.01 22.96
N LYS A 31 39.81 36.20 23.54
CA LYS A 31 40.92 37.06 24.00
C LYS A 31 41.71 36.45 25.15
N LYS A 32 41.08 35.64 25.99
CA LYS A 32 41.72 34.90 27.09
C LYS A 32 42.48 33.65 26.61
N GLY A 33 42.42 33.32 25.32
CA GLY A 33 43.07 32.13 24.77
C GLY A 33 42.29 30.83 25.00
N CYS A 34 40.99 30.89 25.30
CA CYS A 34 40.16 29.69 25.35
C CYS A 34 40.12 29.01 23.98
N SER A 35 40.28 27.69 23.95
CA SER A 35 40.31 26.93 22.70
C SER A 35 38.93 26.84 22.05
N ILE A 36 38.91 26.83 20.72
CA ILE A 36 37.69 26.76 19.91
C ILE A 36 37.40 25.35 19.36
N ASP A 37 38.30 24.40 19.65
CA ASP A 37 38.32 23.04 19.12
C ASP A 37 37.97 21.97 20.17
N VAL A 38 37.37 22.39 21.30
CA VAL A 38 36.93 21.47 22.36
C VAL A 38 35.55 20.94 22.01
N ALA A 39 35.50 19.64 21.68
CA ALA A 39 34.27 18.91 21.41
C ALA A 39 33.57 18.48 22.71
N ASP A 40 32.24 18.43 22.70
CA ASP A 40 31.42 17.86 23.76
C ASP A 40 31.20 16.34 23.60
N ASN A 41 30.35 15.74 24.43
CA ASN A 41 30.01 14.31 24.38
C ASN A 41 29.27 13.84 23.11
N ARG A 42 28.87 14.74 22.22
CA ARG A 42 28.28 14.45 20.89
C ARG A 42 29.31 14.64 19.76
N GLY A 43 30.52 15.07 20.09
CA GLY A 43 31.52 15.53 19.13
C GLY A 43 31.22 16.94 18.60
N TRP A 44 30.28 17.67 19.21
CA TRP A 44 29.96 19.03 18.78
C TRP A 44 31.01 20.00 19.30
N MET A 45 31.39 20.92 18.42
CA MET A 45 32.36 21.97 18.69
C MET A 45 31.63 23.31 18.64
N PRO A 46 32.24 24.40 19.14
CA PRO A 46 31.63 25.73 19.07
C PRO A 46 31.11 26.15 17.68
N ILE A 47 31.74 25.69 16.59
CA ILE A 47 31.25 25.93 15.23
C ILE A 47 29.91 25.22 14.94
N HIS A 48 29.74 23.99 15.41
CA HIS A 48 28.50 23.21 15.30
C HIS A 48 27.37 23.88 16.10
N GLU A 49 27.66 24.30 17.33
CA GLU A 49 26.73 25.06 18.18
C GLU A 49 26.30 26.37 17.53
N ALA A 50 27.26 27.15 17.00
CA ALA A 50 26.93 28.40 16.33
C ALA A 50 26.06 28.17 15.08
N ALA A 51 26.35 27.11 14.34
CA ALA A 51 25.65 26.80 13.10
C ALA A 51 24.22 26.32 13.34
N TYR A 52 24.00 25.45 14.33
CA TYR A 52 22.68 24.92 14.67
C TYR A 52 21.78 25.96 15.33
N HIS A 53 22.33 26.91 16.08
CA HIS A 53 21.56 27.92 16.83
C HIS A 53 21.47 29.29 16.14
N ASN A 54 21.78 29.37 14.84
CA ASN A 54 21.73 30.60 14.04
C ASN A 54 22.61 31.76 14.57
N SER A 55 23.71 31.45 15.26
CA SER A 55 24.57 32.45 15.88
C SER A 55 25.60 33.00 14.90
N ILE A 56 25.14 33.71 13.86
CA ILE A 56 25.93 34.15 12.69
C ILE A 56 27.21 34.91 13.10
N GLU A 57 27.10 35.89 14.00
CA GLU A 57 28.26 36.68 14.43
C GLU A 57 29.26 35.86 15.24
N CYS A 58 28.77 34.94 16.09
CA CYS A 58 29.64 34.00 16.79
C CYS A 58 30.35 33.08 15.80
N LEU A 59 29.65 32.56 14.79
CA LEU A 59 30.22 31.74 13.74
C LEU A 59 31.34 32.49 12.99
N ARG A 60 31.08 33.73 12.56
CA ARG A 60 32.09 34.56 11.88
C ARG A 60 33.34 34.77 12.75
N MET A 61 33.15 34.99 14.04
CA MET A 61 34.26 35.14 15.00
C MET A 61 35.08 33.86 15.17
N LEU A 62 34.41 32.69 15.21
CA LEU A 62 35.08 31.39 15.30
C LEU A 62 35.91 31.11 14.04
N ILE A 63 35.35 31.32 12.85
CA ILE A 63 36.03 31.14 11.55
C ILE A 63 37.22 32.13 11.39
N HIS A 64 37.09 33.37 11.87
CA HIS A 64 38.21 34.32 11.84
C HIS A 64 39.33 33.96 12.82
N LYS A 65 39.01 33.26 13.92
CA LYS A 65 40.00 32.86 14.93
C LYS A 65 40.89 31.74 14.42
N ASP A 66 40.33 30.80 13.68
CA ASP A 66 41.05 29.76 12.95
C ASP A 66 40.44 29.63 11.55
N SER A 67 41.10 30.25 10.58
CA SER A 67 40.70 30.19 9.18
C SER A 67 41.31 28.98 8.45
N SER A 68 41.86 28.01 9.18
CA SER A 68 42.31 26.75 8.57
C SER A 68 41.11 25.98 8.03
N GLU A 69 41.28 25.35 6.87
CA GLU A 69 40.25 24.49 6.28
C GLU A 69 39.83 23.35 7.23
N ASN A 70 40.72 22.94 8.12
CA ASN A 70 40.48 21.84 9.07
C ASN A 70 39.35 22.16 10.05
N TYR A 71 39.25 23.41 10.51
CA TYR A 71 38.22 23.79 11.49
C TYR A 71 36.81 23.79 10.88
N ILE A 72 36.67 24.27 9.65
CA ILE A 72 35.38 24.31 8.93
C ILE A 72 34.92 22.89 8.57
N LYS A 73 35.87 22.01 8.28
CA LYS A 73 35.64 20.61 7.91
C LYS A 73 35.49 19.67 9.10
N THR A 74 35.52 20.18 10.34
CA THR A 74 35.41 19.29 11.50
C THR A 74 34.03 18.64 11.57
N ARG A 75 33.98 17.44 12.16
CA ARG A 75 32.81 16.57 12.16
C ARG A 75 32.43 16.13 13.58
N THR A 76 31.14 15.95 13.80
CA THR A 76 30.58 15.31 15.01
C THR A 76 30.82 13.80 14.98
N PHE A 77 30.44 13.10 16.05
CA PHE A 77 30.54 11.63 16.10
C PHE A 77 29.64 10.89 15.11
N GLU A 78 28.63 11.57 14.56
CA GLU A 78 27.77 11.05 13.48
C GLU A 78 28.24 11.51 12.09
N GLY A 79 29.37 12.22 12.03
CA GLY A 79 29.95 12.71 10.78
C GLY A 79 29.36 14.04 10.27
N PHE A 80 28.45 14.68 11.01
CA PHE A 80 27.89 15.98 10.62
C PHE A 80 28.96 17.07 10.70
N CYS A 81 29.03 17.94 9.69
CA CYS A 81 29.74 19.20 9.79
C CYS A 81 28.76 20.36 10.06
N ALA A 82 29.29 21.55 10.39
CA ALA A 82 28.48 22.75 10.64
C ALA A 82 27.49 23.07 9.50
N LEU A 83 27.85 22.79 8.24
CA LEU A 83 27.00 23.05 7.09
C LEU A 83 25.75 22.16 7.07
N HIS A 84 25.85 20.90 7.49
CA HIS A 84 24.71 19.99 7.60
C HIS A 84 23.68 20.52 8.60
N LEU A 85 24.17 20.93 9.79
CA LEU A 85 23.33 21.45 10.87
C LEU A 85 22.66 22.77 10.48
N ALA A 86 23.39 23.67 9.84
CA ALA A 86 22.83 24.93 9.34
C ALA A 86 21.77 24.70 8.24
N ALA A 87 22.00 23.72 7.36
CA ALA A 87 21.10 23.38 6.27
C ALA A 87 19.80 22.75 6.77
N SER A 88 19.87 21.79 7.72
CA SER A 88 18.68 21.16 8.30
C SER A 88 17.78 22.15 9.03
N GLN A 89 18.37 23.13 9.74
CA GLN A 89 17.63 24.18 10.45
C GLN A 89 17.22 25.37 9.57
N GLY A 90 17.58 25.38 8.28
CA GLY A 90 17.22 26.46 7.36
C GLY A 90 17.89 27.80 7.64
N HIS A 91 19.01 27.79 8.36
CA HIS A 91 19.75 29.00 8.70
C HIS A 91 20.59 29.48 7.51
N TRP A 92 19.91 29.96 6.46
CA TRP A 92 20.51 30.26 5.16
C TRP A 92 21.67 31.26 5.22
N LYS A 93 21.65 32.21 6.17
CA LYS A 93 22.79 33.14 6.37
C LYS A 93 24.01 32.43 6.95
N VAL A 94 23.82 31.45 7.84
CA VAL A 94 24.89 30.60 8.37
C VAL A 94 25.43 29.71 7.25
N VAL A 95 24.54 29.09 6.46
CA VAL A 95 24.92 28.32 5.25
C VAL A 95 25.77 29.16 4.31
N GLN A 96 25.37 30.40 4.01
CA GLN A 96 26.13 31.32 3.18
C GLN A 96 27.54 31.57 3.73
N VAL A 97 27.66 31.89 5.03
CA VAL A 97 28.96 32.13 5.68
C VAL A 97 29.87 30.90 5.61
N LEU A 98 29.32 29.71 5.86
CA LEU A 98 30.09 28.47 5.81
C LEU A 98 30.60 28.17 4.39
N LEU A 99 29.74 28.34 3.38
CA LEU A 99 30.11 28.13 1.97
C LEU A 99 31.15 29.15 1.49
N GLU A 100 31.00 30.44 1.86
CA GLU A 100 31.99 31.49 1.58
C GLU A 100 33.34 31.23 2.26
N ALA A 101 33.32 30.56 3.41
CA ALA A 101 34.52 30.18 4.14
C ALA A 101 35.17 28.87 3.61
N GLY A 102 34.58 28.21 2.62
CA GLY A 102 35.13 27.01 1.99
C GLY A 102 34.61 25.68 2.54
N ALA A 103 33.44 25.67 3.21
CA ALA A 103 32.76 24.42 3.53
C ALA A 103 32.39 23.67 2.23
N ASP A 104 32.63 22.36 2.21
CA ASP A 104 32.28 21.51 1.08
C ASP A 104 30.75 21.29 1.03
N PRO A 105 30.03 21.78 -0.02
CA PRO A 105 28.59 21.58 -0.15
C PRO A 105 28.19 20.11 -0.37
N ASN A 106 29.15 19.25 -0.71
CA ASN A 106 28.96 17.81 -0.97
C ASN A 106 29.53 16.94 0.14
N ALA A 107 29.90 17.52 1.29
CA ALA A 107 30.30 16.73 2.45
C ALA A 107 29.17 15.75 2.82
N THR A 108 29.53 14.53 3.20
CA THR A 108 28.58 13.50 3.63
C THR A 108 28.77 13.13 5.09
N THR A 109 27.69 12.75 5.79
CA THR A 109 27.79 12.08 7.11
C THR A 109 28.23 10.61 6.95
N PHE A 110 28.33 9.87 8.05
CA PHE A 110 28.62 8.42 7.96
C PHE A 110 27.49 7.60 7.33
N GLU A 111 26.29 8.17 7.25
CA GLU A 111 25.13 7.58 6.56
C GLU A 111 24.96 8.13 5.14
N GLU A 112 25.99 8.79 4.59
CA GLU A 112 25.99 9.40 3.25
C GLU A 112 25.04 10.59 3.07
N THR A 113 24.52 11.14 4.17
CA THR A 113 23.65 12.31 4.13
C THR A 113 24.39 13.58 3.72
N THR A 114 23.88 14.31 2.74
CA THR A 114 24.41 15.62 2.31
C THR A 114 23.64 16.80 2.93
N PRO A 115 24.25 18.01 3.02
CA PRO A 115 23.53 19.21 3.45
C PRO A 115 22.33 19.53 2.55
N LEU A 116 22.46 19.25 1.25
CA LEU A 116 21.39 19.46 0.28
C LEU A 116 20.18 18.57 0.58
N PHE A 117 20.40 17.30 0.91
CA PHE A 117 19.30 16.43 1.31
C PHE A 117 18.62 16.92 2.59
N LEU A 118 19.38 17.26 3.63
CA LEU A 118 18.80 17.77 4.88
C LEU A 118 17.97 19.04 4.67
N ALA A 119 18.42 19.93 3.79
CA ALA A 119 17.63 21.11 3.41
C ALA A 119 16.33 20.71 2.71
N VAL A 120 16.33 19.68 1.87
CA VAL A 120 15.12 19.17 1.22
C VAL A 120 14.17 18.52 2.22
N GLU A 121 14.68 17.57 3.01
CA GLU A 121 13.92 16.84 4.03
C GLU A 121 13.23 17.78 5.03
N ASN A 122 13.89 18.88 5.39
CA ASN A 122 13.33 19.86 6.34
C ASN A 122 12.61 21.03 5.64
N GLY A 123 12.40 20.99 4.32
CA GLY A 123 11.65 22.01 3.58
C GLY A 123 12.35 23.38 3.48
N GLN A 124 13.67 23.43 3.65
CA GLN A 124 14.47 24.66 3.78
C GLN A 124 14.92 25.23 2.43
N ILE A 125 14.00 25.89 1.74
CA ILE A 125 14.17 26.34 0.35
C ILE A 125 15.32 27.35 0.17
N ASP A 126 15.49 28.31 1.09
CA ASP A 126 16.57 29.31 0.98
C ASP A 126 17.95 28.68 1.13
N ALA A 127 18.10 27.74 2.07
CA ALA A 127 19.32 26.96 2.25
C ALA A 127 19.60 26.10 1.01
N LEU A 128 18.59 25.41 0.49
CA LEU A 128 18.68 24.63 -0.74
C LEU A 128 19.14 25.48 -1.94
N ARG A 129 18.57 26.67 -2.13
CA ARG A 129 18.96 27.60 -3.21
C ARG A 129 20.44 27.99 -3.11
N LEU A 130 20.96 28.22 -1.90
CA LEU A 130 22.36 28.55 -1.68
C LEU A 130 23.28 27.36 -1.95
N LEU A 131 22.95 26.19 -1.42
CA LEU A 131 23.72 24.96 -1.65
C LEU A 131 23.87 24.67 -3.15
N LEU A 132 22.77 24.74 -3.91
CA LEU A 132 22.79 24.57 -5.36
C LEU A 132 23.58 25.65 -6.11
N ARG A 133 23.63 26.89 -5.60
CA ARG A 133 24.47 27.95 -6.19
C ARG A 133 25.96 27.73 -5.96
N HIS A 134 26.31 27.06 -4.87
CA HIS A 134 27.71 26.77 -4.50
C HIS A 134 28.18 25.38 -4.96
N GLY A 135 27.42 24.68 -5.82
CA GLY A 135 27.87 23.43 -6.44
C GLY A 135 27.53 22.17 -5.66
N ALA A 136 26.51 22.21 -4.79
CA ALA A 136 25.92 20.97 -4.27
C ALA A 136 25.40 20.10 -5.43
N ASN A 137 25.71 18.80 -5.39
CA ASN A 137 25.30 17.83 -6.38
C ASN A 137 23.80 17.55 -6.24
N VAL A 138 23.01 18.07 -7.18
CA VAL A 138 21.55 17.88 -7.22
C VAL A 138 21.14 16.40 -7.37
N ASN A 139 22.04 15.56 -7.89
CA ASN A 139 21.82 14.13 -8.11
C ASN A 139 22.56 13.25 -7.08
N GLY A 140 23.06 13.82 -5.98
CA GLY A 140 23.72 13.05 -4.93
C GLY A 140 22.72 12.14 -4.21
N SER A 141 23.12 10.89 -3.94
CA SER A 141 22.40 9.99 -3.05
C SER A 141 22.49 10.48 -1.60
N HIS A 142 21.49 10.10 -0.80
CA HIS A 142 21.42 10.37 0.64
C HIS A 142 21.48 9.10 1.48
N SER A 143 21.42 7.93 0.85
CA SER A 143 21.42 6.65 1.55
C SER A 143 22.12 5.57 0.74
N MET A 144 22.45 4.48 1.43
CA MET A 144 22.97 3.27 0.81
C MET A 144 21.98 2.59 -0.15
N CYS A 145 20.69 2.99 -0.17
CA CYS A 145 19.69 2.44 -1.08
C CYS A 145 19.45 3.30 -2.34
N GLY A 146 20.26 4.32 -2.59
CA GLY A 146 20.12 5.17 -3.78
C GLY A 146 19.01 6.24 -3.71
N TRP A 147 18.31 6.37 -2.58
CA TRP A 147 17.34 7.44 -2.36
C TRP A 147 18.02 8.81 -2.41
N ASN A 148 17.38 9.80 -3.04
CA ASN A 148 17.96 11.12 -3.25
C ASN A 148 16.99 12.27 -2.96
N ALA A 149 17.47 13.50 -3.12
CA ALA A 149 16.70 14.71 -2.86
C ALA A 149 15.40 14.81 -3.66
N LEU A 150 15.36 14.35 -4.92
CA LEU A 150 14.15 14.43 -5.73
C LEU A 150 13.09 13.41 -5.26
N HIS A 151 13.50 12.21 -4.86
CA HIS A 151 12.61 11.24 -4.20
C HIS A 151 12.00 11.81 -2.93
N GLN A 152 12.85 12.38 -2.05
CA GLN A 152 12.39 12.96 -0.78
C GLN A 152 11.41 14.11 -0.99
N ALA A 153 11.72 15.06 -1.88
CA ALA A 153 10.85 16.19 -2.19
C ALA A 153 9.50 15.72 -2.76
N THR A 154 9.53 14.65 -3.57
CA THR A 154 8.33 14.05 -4.17
C THR A 154 7.45 13.39 -3.11
N PHE A 155 8.03 12.59 -2.22
CA PHE A 155 7.35 11.97 -1.10
C PHE A 155 6.70 12.99 -0.16
N GLN A 156 7.36 14.12 0.09
CA GLN A 156 6.84 15.21 0.93
C GLN A 156 5.84 16.13 0.22
N GLU A 157 5.61 15.93 -1.08
CA GLU A 157 4.74 16.78 -1.90
C GLU A 157 5.13 18.26 -1.91
N ASN A 158 6.45 18.55 -1.81
CA ASN A 158 6.93 19.92 -1.81
C ASN A 158 7.14 20.42 -3.25
N ALA A 159 6.06 20.92 -3.85
CA ALA A 159 6.03 21.41 -5.23
C ALA A 159 7.12 22.45 -5.56
N GLU A 160 7.43 23.36 -4.64
CA GLU A 160 8.45 24.38 -4.87
C GLU A 160 9.85 23.77 -4.94
N ILE A 161 10.17 22.83 -4.04
CA ILE A 161 11.44 22.11 -4.04
C ILE A 161 11.58 21.23 -5.27
N ILE A 162 10.55 20.46 -5.64
CA ILE A 162 10.57 19.60 -6.84
C ILE A 162 10.88 20.45 -8.08
N LYS A 163 10.15 21.56 -8.27
CA LYS A 163 10.36 22.49 -9.40
C LYS A 163 11.78 23.09 -9.38
N LEU A 164 12.31 23.43 -8.21
CA LEU A 164 13.67 23.97 -8.07
C LEU A 164 14.74 22.92 -8.42
N LEU A 165 14.62 21.70 -7.91
CA LEU A 165 15.55 20.59 -8.18
C LEU A 165 15.58 20.26 -9.68
N LEU A 166 14.41 20.09 -10.30
CA LEU A 166 14.29 19.83 -11.74
C LEU A 166 14.89 20.97 -12.57
N LYS A 167 14.61 22.23 -12.23
CA LYS A 167 15.23 23.41 -12.88
C LYS A 167 16.75 23.43 -12.75
N LYS A 168 17.29 22.80 -11.71
CA LYS A 168 18.73 22.70 -11.44
C LYS A 168 19.38 21.42 -11.98
N GLY A 169 18.64 20.64 -12.78
CA GLY A 169 19.17 19.48 -13.48
C GLY A 169 19.10 18.18 -12.67
N ALA A 170 18.19 18.09 -11.69
CA ALA A 170 17.85 16.81 -11.08
C ALA A 170 17.37 15.83 -12.18
N ASN A 171 17.91 14.62 -12.17
CA ASN A 171 17.48 13.55 -13.05
C ASN A 171 16.10 13.06 -12.58
N LYS A 172 15.05 13.42 -13.32
CA LYS A 172 13.68 12.93 -13.07
C LYS A 172 13.52 11.42 -13.23
N GLU A 173 14.45 10.77 -13.93
CA GLU A 173 14.52 9.31 -14.08
C GLU A 173 15.57 8.70 -13.14
N CYS A 174 15.95 9.37 -12.05
CA CYS A 174 16.80 8.74 -11.05
C CYS A 174 16.08 7.54 -10.45
N GLN A 175 16.84 6.50 -10.12
CA GLN A 175 16.33 5.28 -9.53
C GLN A 175 17.06 5.00 -8.23
N ASP A 176 16.33 4.50 -7.24
CA ASP A 176 16.89 3.84 -6.08
C ASP A 176 17.33 2.40 -6.42
N ASP A 177 17.84 1.64 -5.45
CA ASP A 177 18.34 0.28 -5.64
C ASP A 177 17.24 -0.73 -6.06
N PHE A 178 15.97 -0.38 -5.91
CA PHE A 178 14.81 -1.16 -6.34
C PHE A 178 14.24 -0.68 -7.67
N GLY A 179 14.93 0.24 -8.36
CA GLY A 179 14.47 0.80 -9.63
C GLY A 179 13.35 1.84 -9.47
N ILE A 180 13.03 2.25 -8.23
CA ILE A 180 11.94 3.17 -7.92
C ILE A 180 12.34 4.57 -8.36
N THR A 181 11.48 5.20 -9.16
CA THR A 181 11.66 6.59 -9.62
C THR A 181 10.86 7.57 -8.76
N PRO A 182 11.14 8.89 -8.82
CA PRO A 182 10.28 9.88 -8.17
C PRO A 182 8.82 9.82 -8.65
N LEU A 183 8.59 9.51 -9.93
CA LEU A 183 7.22 9.36 -10.45
C LEU A 183 6.50 8.16 -9.81
N PHE A 184 7.22 7.05 -9.61
CA PHE A 184 6.71 5.89 -8.89
C PHE A 184 6.37 6.24 -7.44
N VAL A 185 7.25 6.96 -6.72
CA VAL A 185 6.98 7.43 -5.36
C VAL A 185 5.72 8.29 -5.29
N ALA A 186 5.55 9.23 -6.22
CA ALA A 186 4.35 10.06 -6.26
C ALA A 186 3.08 9.23 -6.44
N ALA A 187 3.14 8.23 -7.33
CA ALA A 187 2.02 7.33 -7.61
C ALA A 187 1.69 6.43 -6.40
N GLN A 188 2.69 5.87 -5.73
CA GLN A 188 2.54 4.98 -4.57
C GLN A 188 1.91 5.69 -3.37
N TYR A 189 2.32 6.93 -3.11
CA TYR A 189 1.86 7.69 -1.93
C TYR A 189 0.75 8.69 -2.25
N GLY A 190 0.15 8.63 -3.44
CA GLY A 190 -0.98 9.49 -3.83
C GLY A 190 -0.64 10.98 -3.91
N LYS A 191 0.60 11.33 -4.24
CA LYS A 191 1.10 12.72 -4.28
C LYS A 191 0.77 13.36 -5.63
N LEU A 192 -0.50 13.72 -5.81
CA LEU A 192 -1.04 14.20 -7.08
C LEU A 192 -0.30 15.43 -7.62
N GLU A 193 0.07 16.39 -6.76
CA GLU A 193 0.79 17.58 -7.21
C GLU A 193 2.21 17.23 -7.66
N SER A 194 2.92 16.38 -6.92
CA SER A 194 4.23 15.86 -7.32
C SER A 194 4.18 15.11 -8.64
N LEU A 195 3.18 14.22 -8.80
CA LEU A 195 2.96 13.42 -10.01
C LEU A 195 2.77 14.34 -11.22
N SER A 196 1.91 15.34 -11.10
CA SER A 196 1.63 16.35 -12.13
C SER A 196 2.89 17.13 -12.54
N ILE A 197 3.71 17.56 -11.59
CA ILE A 197 4.95 18.29 -11.86
C ILE A 197 5.95 17.41 -12.62
N LEU A 198 6.11 16.16 -12.21
CA LEU A 198 7.05 15.21 -12.82
C LEU A 198 6.63 14.86 -14.26
N ILE A 199 5.34 14.56 -14.48
CA ILE A 199 4.78 14.31 -15.81
C ILE A 199 4.95 15.55 -16.71
N SER A 200 4.61 16.74 -16.21
CA SER A 200 4.78 18.01 -16.94
C SER A 200 6.25 18.31 -17.28
N SER A 201 7.19 17.73 -16.53
CA SER A 201 8.63 17.83 -16.77
C SER A 201 9.17 16.72 -17.70
N GLY A 202 8.26 15.90 -18.24
CA GLY A 202 8.51 14.84 -19.21
C GLY A 202 8.97 13.52 -18.60
N ALA A 203 8.62 13.23 -17.34
CA ALA A 203 8.96 11.94 -16.73
C ALA A 203 8.33 10.77 -17.49
N ASN A 204 9.01 9.64 -17.58
CA ASN A 204 8.47 8.46 -18.24
C ASN A 204 7.32 7.86 -17.43
N VAL A 205 6.08 8.06 -17.90
CA VAL A 205 4.85 7.51 -17.27
C VAL A 205 4.79 5.99 -17.23
N ASN A 206 5.54 5.32 -18.11
CA ASN A 206 5.61 3.87 -18.23
C ASN A 206 6.96 3.32 -17.70
N CYS A 207 7.62 4.04 -16.78
CA CYS A 207 8.81 3.50 -16.11
C CYS A 207 8.45 2.23 -15.31
N GLN A 208 9.44 1.38 -15.11
CA GLN A 208 9.28 0.12 -14.37
C GLN A 208 10.33 0.06 -13.26
N ALA A 209 9.89 -0.30 -12.06
CA ALA A 209 10.76 -0.71 -10.97
C ALA A 209 11.44 -2.05 -11.32
N SER A 210 12.37 -2.51 -10.49
CA SER A 210 13.13 -3.74 -10.74
C SER A 210 12.26 -4.99 -10.87
N ASP A 211 11.11 -5.02 -10.18
CA ASP A 211 10.11 -6.10 -10.25
C ASP A 211 9.09 -5.94 -11.40
N LYS A 212 9.32 -4.96 -12.29
CA LYS A 212 8.46 -4.52 -13.39
C LYS A 212 7.22 -3.71 -12.98
N ALA A 213 7.01 -3.39 -11.70
CA ALA A 213 5.87 -2.57 -11.30
C ALA A 213 5.93 -1.17 -11.95
N THR A 214 4.79 -0.69 -12.44
CA THR A 214 4.65 0.64 -13.05
C THR A 214 4.02 1.64 -12.08
N PRO A 215 4.17 2.97 -12.31
CA PRO A 215 3.42 3.98 -11.57
C PRO A 215 1.89 3.75 -11.61
N LEU A 216 1.35 3.35 -12.77
CA LEU A 216 -0.09 3.07 -12.91
C LEU A 216 -0.50 1.86 -12.06
N PHE A 217 0.32 0.81 -12.03
CA PHE A 217 0.08 -0.37 -11.21
C PHE A 217 0.07 -0.05 -9.72
N ILE A 218 1.09 0.66 -9.21
CA ILE A 218 1.15 0.95 -7.77
C ILE A 218 0.06 1.94 -7.35
N ALA A 219 -0.28 2.95 -8.17
CA ALA A 219 -1.42 3.83 -7.88
C ALA A 219 -2.75 3.07 -7.87
N ALA A 220 -2.90 2.09 -8.77
CA ALA A 220 -4.09 1.23 -8.83
C ALA A 220 -4.17 0.27 -7.64
N GLN A 221 -3.03 -0.26 -7.18
CA GLN A 221 -2.94 -1.12 -5.99
C GLN A 221 -3.28 -0.38 -4.70
N GLU A 222 -2.82 0.87 -4.57
CA GLU A 222 -3.04 1.69 -3.36
C GLU A 222 -4.35 2.50 -3.41
N GLY A 223 -5.09 2.45 -4.53
CA GLY A 223 -6.41 3.07 -4.67
C GLY A 223 -6.42 4.57 -4.93
N HIS A 224 -5.29 5.15 -5.35
CA HIS A 224 -5.14 6.59 -5.60
C HIS A 224 -5.80 7.01 -6.92
N THR A 225 -7.12 7.12 -6.91
CA THR A 225 -7.97 7.32 -8.11
C THR A 225 -7.54 8.53 -8.94
N GLU A 226 -7.28 9.68 -8.33
CA GLU A 226 -6.86 10.90 -9.06
C GLU A 226 -5.47 10.73 -9.72
N CYS A 227 -4.57 9.97 -9.10
CA CYS A 227 -3.27 9.64 -9.69
C CYS A 227 -3.42 8.69 -10.89
N VAL A 228 -4.32 7.71 -10.79
CA VAL A 228 -4.67 6.81 -11.90
C VAL A 228 -5.25 7.60 -13.08
N GLU A 229 -6.21 8.50 -12.86
CA GLU A 229 -6.77 9.37 -13.90
C GLU A 229 -5.69 10.21 -14.60
N LEU A 230 -4.80 10.81 -13.81
CA LEU A 230 -3.71 11.62 -14.35
C LEU A 230 -2.71 10.79 -15.15
N LEU A 231 -2.34 9.59 -14.68
CA LEU A 231 -1.43 8.69 -15.40
C LEU A 231 -2.03 8.23 -16.73
N LEU A 232 -3.30 7.77 -16.72
CA LEU A 232 -4.01 7.32 -17.93
C LEU A 232 -4.14 8.44 -18.96
N SER A 233 -4.58 9.64 -18.53
CA SER A 233 -4.68 10.81 -19.41
C SER A 233 -3.33 11.30 -19.92
N SER A 234 -2.23 10.92 -19.28
CA SER A 234 -0.85 11.23 -19.68
C SER A 234 -0.18 10.11 -20.50
N GLY A 235 -0.93 9.07 -20.90
CA GLY A 235 -0.44 8.00 -21.76
C GLY A 235 0.22 6.82 -21.04
N ALA A 236 -0.06 6.62 -19.76
CA ALA A 236 0.27 5.36 -19.10
C ALA A 236 -0.47 4.21 -19.77
N ASP A 237 0.23 3.11 -20.04
CA ASP A 237 -0.30 1.94 -20.73
C ASP A 237 -0.96 0.98 -19.70
N PRO A 238 -2.30 0.84 -19.72
CA PRO A 238 -3.01 -0.08 -18.81
C PRO A 238 -2.74 -1.56 -19.13
N ASP A 239 -2.16 -1.88 -20.30
CA ASP A 239 -1.83 -3.23 -20.73
C ASP A 239 -0.34 -3.56 -20.57
N LEU A 240 0.45 -2.69 -19.93
CA LEU A 240 1.85 -2.96 -19.62
C LEU A 240 1.97 -3.94 -18.45
N TYR A 241 2.59 -5.09 -18.70
CA TYR A 241 2.76 -6.13 -17.69
C TYR A 241 3.72 -5.72 -16.57
N CYS A 242 3.26 -5.91 -15.34
CA CYS A 242 3.82 -5.34 -14.12
C CYS A 242 4.53 -6.36 -13.20
N ASN A 243 4.80 -7.57 -13.70
CA ASN A 243 5.55 -8.59 -12.97
C ASN A 243 6.38 -9.48 -13.90
N GLU A 244 7.35 -10.21 -13.35
CA GLU A 244 8.27 -11.04 -14.13
C GLU A 244 7.57 -12.08 -15.00
N ASP A 245 6.52 -12.70 -14.47
CA ASP A 245 5.68 -13.72 -15.13
C ASP A 245 4.79 -13.17 -16.24
N ASN A 246 4.76 -11.84 -16.44
CA ASN A 246 4.00 -11.14 -17.47
C ASN A 246 2.50 -11.47 -17.52
N TRP A 247 1.86 -11.63 -16.36
CA TRP A 247 0.40 -11.77 -16.27
C TRP A 247 -0.27 -10.58 -15.60
N GLN A 248 0.42 -9.91 -14.69
CA GLN A 248 -0.17 -8.90 -13.83
C GLN A 248 -0.25 -7.55 -14.54
N LEU A 249 -1.39 -6.89 -14.38
CA LEU A 249 -1.72 -5.58 -14.94
C LEU A 249 -2.32 -4.71 -13.83
N PRO A 250 -2.39 -3.37 -13.99
CA PRO A 250 -3.04 -2.49 -13.02
C PRO A 250 -4.48 -2.92 -12.65
N ILE A 251 -5.24 -3.46 -13.61
CA ILE A 251 -6.61 -3.95 -13.35
C ILE A 251 -6.66 -5.09 -12.33
N HIS A 252 -5.62 -5.94 -12.30
CA HIS A 252 -5.52 -7.05 -11.34
C HIS A 252 -5.32 -6.53 -9.92
N ALA A 253 -4.45 -5.52 -9.75
CA ALA A 253 -4.20 -4.91 -8.46
C ALA A 253 -5.47 -4.21 -7.93
N ALA A 254 -6.12 -3.40 -8.76
CA ALA A 254 -7.36 -2.72 -8.39
C ALA A 254 -8.46 -3.72 -7.98
N ALA A 255 -8.62 -4.81 -8.73
CA ALA A 255 -9.59 -5.86 -8.44
C ALA A 255 -9.27 -6.62 -7.14
N GLN A 256 -8.00 -6.93 -6.88
CA GLN A 256 -7.58 -7.64 -5.66
C GLN A 256 -7.73 -6.78 -4.41
N MET A 257 -7.42 -5.49 -4.51
CA MET A 257 -7.42 -4.55 -3.39
C MET A 257 -8.78 -3.88 -3.16
N GLY A 258 -9.77 -4.11 -4.04
CA GLY A 258 -11.15 -3.65 -3.85
C GLY A 258 -11.38 -2.20 -4.29
N HIS A 259 -10.55 -1.67 -5.19
CA HIS A 259 -10.62 -0.27 -5.61
C HIS A 259 -11.55 -0.09 -6.81
N THR A 260 -12.86 -0.11 -6.55
CA THR A 260 -13.93 -0.06 -7.57
C THR A 260 -13.85 1.18 -8.46
N LYS A 261 -13.57 2.37 -7.91
CA LYS A 261 -13.38 3.60 -8.71
C LYS A 261 -12.21 3.52 -9.67
N VAL A 262 -11.11 2.89 -9.26
CA VAL A 262 -9.95 2.66 -10.13
C VAL A 262 -10.33 1.63 -11.21
N LEU A 263 -11.08 0.61 -10.82
CA LEU A 263 -11.55 -0.42 -11.73
C LEU A 263 -12.48 0.14 -12.83
N ASP A 264 -13.38 1.06 -12.48
CA ASP A 264 -14.22 1.82 -13.43
C ASP A 264 -13.39 2.54 -14.51
N LEU A 265 -12.22 3.06 -14.14
CA LEU A 265 -11.31 3.73 -15.08
C LEU A 265 -10.54 2.74 -15.96
N LEU A 266 -10.14 1.60 -15.41
CA LEU A 266 -9.28 0.63 -16.08
C LEU A 266 -10.03 -0.35 -16.99
N ILE A 267 -11.22 -0.81 -16.61
CA ILE A 267 -12.04 -1.74 -17.41
C ILE A 267 -12.21 -1.28 -18.86
N PRO A 268 -12.62 -0.03 -19.16
CA PRO A 268 -12.85 0.38 -20.54
C PRO A 268 -11.58 0.52 -21.38
N LEU A 269 -10.40 0.59 -20.74
CA LEU A 269 -9.12 0.83 -21.41
C LEU A 269 -8.25 -0.43 -21.53
N THR A 270 -8.46 -1.41 -20.66
CA THR A 270 -7.66 -2.63 -20.62
C THR A 270 -8.09 -3.59 -21.72
N ASN A 271 -7.14 -4.12 -22.48
CA ASN A 271 -7.42 -5.15 -23.46
C ASN A 271 -7.81 -6.48 -22.77
N ARG A 272 -8.89 -7.09 -23.26
CA ARG A 272 -9.42 -8.37 -22.77
C ARG A 272 -8.57 -9.61 -23.11
N VAL A 273 -7.37 -9.44 -23.66
CA VAL A 273 -6.38 -10.53 -23.79
C VAL A 273 -6.02 -11.10 -22.41
N CYS A 274 -6.08 -10.32 -21.33
CA CYS A 274 -5.93 -10.85 -19.97
C CYS A 274 -7.02 -11.89 -19.62
N ASP A 275 -8.22 -11.77 -20.17
CA ASP A 275 -9.37 -12.61 -19.84
C ASP A 275 -9.50 -13.88 -20.71
N THR A 276 -8.72 -14.00 -21.79
CA THR A 276 -8.88 -15.09 -22.76
C THR A 276 -7.56 -15.63 -23.31
N GLY A 277 -6.46 -14.90 -23.13
CA GLY A 277 -5.17 -15.23 -23.70
C GLY A 277 -4.49 -16.42 -23.02
N PRO A 278 -3.69 -17.20 -23.78
CA PRO A 278 -2.86 -18.24 -23.19
C PRO A 278 -1.83 -17.61 -22.24
N ASP A 279 -1.60 -18.27 -21.11
CA ASP A 279 -0.67 -17.82 -20.06
C ASP A 279 -0.96 -16.41 -19.51
N LYS A 280 -2.19 -15.93 -19.70
CA LYS A 280 -2.69 -14.71 -19.07
C LYS A 280 -3.64 -15.06 -17.94
N VAL A 281 -3.87 -14.09 -17.07
CA VAL A 281 -4.77 -14.22 -15.92
C VAL A 281 -5.91 -13.24 -16.11
N SER A 282 -7.14 -13.68 -15.87
CA SER A 282 -8.29 -12.80 -15.78
C SER A 282 -8.29 -12.08 -14.43
N PRO A 283 -8.58 -10.76 -14.36
CA PRO A 283 -8.70 -10.02 -13.10
C PRO A 283 -9.81 -10.54 -12.18
N VAL A 284 -10.69 -11.42 -12.67
CA VAL A 284 -11.67 -12.14 -11.84
C VAL A 284 -10.97 -13.01 -10.78
N TYR A 285 -9.83 -13.64 -11.11
CA TYR A 285 -9.02 -14.35 -10.11
C TYR A 285 -8.60 -13.42 -8.97
N SER A 286 -8.13 -12.22 -9.31
CA SER A 286 -7.70 -11.21 -8.35
C SER A 286 -8.85 -10.76 -7.43
N ALA A 287 -10.03 -10.48 -7.99
CA ALA A 287 -11.21 -10.13 -7.19
C ALA A 287 -11.63 -11.25 -6.23
N VAL A 288 -11.65 -12.51 -6.69
CA VAL A 288 -11.97 -13.68 -5.86
C VAL A 288 -10.94 -13.90 -4.77
N LEU A 289 -9.64 -13.79 -5.11
CA LEU A 289 -8.54 -13.93 -4.16
C LEU A 289 -8.69 -12.88 -3.05
N GLY A 290 -8.87 -11.62 -3.42
CA GLY A 290 -9.09 -10.50 -2.51
C GLY A 290 -10.41 -10.57 -1.74
N GLY A 291 -11.38 -11.38 -2.18
CA GLY A 291 -12.72 -11.42 -1.58
C GLY A 291 -13.55 -10.17 -1.86
N GLN A 292 -13.29 -9.49 -2.99
CA GLN A 292 -13.88 -8.20 -3.32
C GLN A 292 -15.15 -8.40 -4.16
N GLU A 293 -16.28 -8.58 -3.49
CA GLU A 293 -17.58 -8.90 -4.13
C GLU A 293 -18.02 -7.84 -5.14
N GLU A 294 -17.88 -6.55 -4.81
CA GLU A 294 -18.27 -5.44 -5.69
C GLU A 294 -17.38 -5.39 -6.95
N CYS A 295 -16.06 -5.57 -6.80
CA CYS A 295 -15.14 -5.65 -7.94
C CYS A 295 -15.44 -6.88 -8.81
N LEU A 296 -15.77 -8.02 -8.19
CA LEU A 296 -16.18 -9.22 -8.90
C LEU A 296 -17.45 -8.94 -9.72
N GLU A 297 -18.48 -8.36 -9.12
CA GLU A 297 -19.72 -8.00 -9.81
C GLU A 297 -19.44 -7.07 -11.00
N MET A 298 -18.64 -6.01 -10.81
CA MET A 298 -18.28 -5.07 -11.88
C MET A 298 -17.59 -5.77 -13.05
N LEU A 299 -16.61 -6.65 -12.79
CA LEU A 299 -15.91 -7.41 -13.83
C LEU A 299 -16.88 -8.31 -14.60
N LEU A 300 -17.76 -9.04 -13.91
CA LEU A 300 -18.74 -9.93 -14.54
C LEU A 300 -19.74 -9.14 -15.39
N GLN A 301 -20.22 -8.00 -14.91
CA GLN A 301 -21.13 -7.12 -15.66
C GLN A 301 -20.48 -6.57 -16.93
N HIS A 302 -19.17 -6.32 -16.92
CA HIS A 302 -18.38 -5.91 -18.09
C HIS A 302 -17.90 -7.11 -18.94
N GLY A 303 -18.39 -8.31 -18.62
CA GLY A 303 -18.28 -9.50 -19.44
C GLY A 303 -17.04 -10.34 -19.21
N TYR A 304 -16.20 -10.04 -18.21
CA TYR A 304 -15.10 -10.93 -17.81
C TYR A 304 -15.65 -12.29 -17.37
N SER A 305 -14.98 -13.37 -17.74
CA SER A 305 -15.53 -14.71 -17.55
C SER A 305 -15.22 -15.26 -16.15
N PRO A 306 -16.20 -15.79 -15.40
CA PRO A 306 -15.92 -16.57 -14.19
C PRO A 306 -15.31 -17.94 -14.52
N GLU A 307 -15.42 -18.38 -15.78
CA GLU A 307 -14.77 -19.58 -16.34
C GLU A 307 -13.53 -19.22 -17.17
N ALA A 308 -12.85 -18.12 -16.83
CA ALA A 308 -11.60 -17.76 -17.47
C ALA A 308 -10.54 -18.87 -17.36
N GLN A 309 -9.53 -18.79 -18.21
CA GLN A 309 -8.50 -19.79 -18.44
C GLN A 309 -7.78 -20.27 -17.16
N THR A 310 -7.38 -21.54 -17.18
CA THR A 310 -6.44 -22.11 -16.21
C THR A 310 -5.12 -21.34 -16.20
N HIS A 311 -4.58 -21.05 -15.01
CA HIS A 311 -3.27 -20.44 -14.88
C HIS A 311 -2.41 -21.12 -13.82
N LEU A 312 -1.11 -21.25 -14.10
CA LEU A 312 -0.13 -21.95 -13.26
C LEU A 312 -0.01 -21.34 -11.86
N VAL A 313 -0.09 -20.02 -11.73
CA VAL A 313 0.05 -19.32 -10.43
C VAL A 313 -1.07 -19.67 -9.45
N PHE A 314 -2.28 -19.88 -9.96
CA PHE A 314 -3.44 -20.15 -9.12
C PHE A 314 -3.70 -21.66 -8.99
N GLU A 315 -3.14 -22.50 -9.85
CA GLU A 315 -3.39 -23.95 -9.93
C GLU A 315 -4.88 -24.35 -10.07
N PHE A 316 -5.76 -23.38 -10.31
CA PHE A 316 -7.20 -23.58 -10.52
C PHE A 316 -7.56 -23.50 -11.98
N SER A 317 -8.51 -24.35 -12.39
CA SER A 317 -9.01 -24.39 -13.77
C SER A 317 -9.84 -23.18 -14.19
N SER A 318 -10.38 -22.43 -13.22
CA SER A 318 -11.08 -21.16 -13.45
C SER A 318 -11.21 -20.33 -12.17
N PRO A 319 -11.50 -19.01 -12.24
CA PRO A 319 -11.83 -18.20 -11.08
C PRO A 319 -13.01 -18.76 -10.28
N MET A 320 -14.02 -19.32 -10.96
CA MET A 320 -15.15 -19.97 -10.30
C MET A 320 -14.69 -21.16 -9.44
N CYS A 321 -13.79 -22.00 -9.96
CA CYS A 321 -13.24 -23.11 -9.19
C CYS A 321 -12.47 -22.63 -7.95
N MET A 322 -11.71 -21.53 -8.07
CA MET A 322 -11.02 -20.90 -6.94
C MET A 322 -12.01 -20.40 -5.88
N ALA A 323 -13.07 -19.72 -6.31
CA ALA A 323 -14.11 -19.20 -5.41
C ALA A 323 -14.79 -20.34 -4.62
N PHE A 324 -15.22 -21.39 -5.32
CA PHE A 324 -15.82 -22.56 -4.69
C PHE A 324 -14.88 -23.25 -3.72
N GLN A 325 -13.59 -23.40 -4.04
CA GLN A 325 -12.68 -24.05 -3.12
C GLN A 325 -12.49 -23.23 -1.83
N LYS A 326 -12.37 -21.90 -1.95
CA LYS A 326 -12.27 -20.98 -0.80
C LYS A 326 -13.52 -21.07 0.07
N GLU A 327 -14.70 -21.05 -0.55
CA GLU A 327 -15.99 -21.14 0.14
C GLU A 327 -16.16 -22.51 0.82
N ILE A 328 -15.96 -23.61 0.08
CA ILE A 328 -15.99 -24.98 0.61
C ILE A 328 -15.06 -25.05 1.81
N ASN A 329 -13.77 -24.73 1.69
CA ASN A 329 -12.83 -24.84 2.81
C ASN A 329 -13.18 -23.98 4.04
N SER A 330 -13.96 -22.91 3.87
CA SER A 330 -14.34 -22.00 4.96
C SER A 330 -15.56 -22.45 5.77
N VAL A 331 -16.45 -23.25 5.19
CA VAL A 331 -17.70 -23.68 5.83
C VAL A 331 -17.57 -25.05 6.49
N ASN A 332 -18.27 -25.27 7.61
CA ASN A 332 -18.34 -26.58 8.24
C ASN A 332 -19.18 -27.58 7.42
N ASP A 333 -19.06 -28.88 7.74
CA ASP A 333 -19.75 -29.93 6.97
C ASP A 333 -21.27 -29.74 6.96
N ASP A 334 -21.89 -29.33 8.07
CA ASP A 334 -23.34 -29.13 8.15
C ASP A 334 -23.83 -28.00 7.22
N THR A 335 -23.10 -26.88 7.18
CA THR A 335 -23.39 -25.73 6.30
C THR A 335 -23.13 -26.08 4.85
N LEU A 336 -22.10 -26.87 4.57
CA LEU A 336 -21.82 -27.36 3.22
C LEU A 336 -22.93 -28.32 2.75
N ILE A 337 -23.35 -29.29 3.58
CA ILE A 337 -24.46 -30.20 3.28
C ILE A 337 -25.70 -29.36 2.97
N PHE A 338 -26.06 -28.43 3.86
CA PHE A 338 -27.18 -27.53 3.67
C PHE A 338 -27.07 -26.79 2.33
N THR A 339 -25.95 -26.13 2.03
CA THR A 339 -25.76 -25.36 0.79
C THR A 339 -25.85 -26.25 -0.47
N LEU A 340 -25.28 -27.45 -0.41
CA LEU A 340 -25.34 -28.42 -1.50
C LEU A 340 -26.74 -29.00 -1.72
N GLU A 341 -27.61 -29.04 -0.71
CA GLU A 341 -29.04 -29.39 -0.88
C GLU A 341 -29.79 -28.40 -1.77
N PHE A 342 -29.32 -27.15 -1.87
CA PHE A 342 -29.93 -26.09 -2.67
C PHE A 342 -29.16 -25.78 -3.97
N THR A 343 -28.03 -26.44 -4.21
CA THR A 343 -27.20 -26.23 -5.39
C THR A 343 -27.57 -27.21 -6.49
N ASN A 344 -27.83 -26.73 -7.72
CA ASN A 344 -28.07 -27.61 -8.85
C ASN A 344 -26.76 -28.29 -9.29
N TRP A 345 -26.52 -29.50 -8.80
CA TRP A 345 -25.33 -30.31 -9.07
C TRP A 345 -25.00 -30.50 -10.56
N ARG A 346 -26.01 -30.50 -11.45
CA ARG A 346 -25.78 -30.61 -12.89
C ARG A 346 -25.10 -29.38 -13.50
N ARG A 347 -25.07 -28.26 -12.77
CA ARG A 347 -24.44 -27.01 -13.17
C ARG A 347 -23.09 -26.78 -12.49
N LEU A 348 -22.69 -27.65 -11.55
CA LEU A 348 -21.37 -27.53 -10.92
C LEU A 348 -20.28 -27.91 -11.93
N PRO A 349 -19.18 -27.15 -12.00
CA PRO A 349 -18.02 -27.55 -12.78
C PRO A 349 -17.50 -28.92 -12.30
N PRO A 350 -17.06 -29.83 -13.19
CA PRO A 350 -16.54 -31.15 -12.80
C PRO A 350 -15.37 -31.08 -11.80
N THR A 351 -14.58 -30.00 -11.84
CA THR A 351 -13.51 -29.74 -10.87
C THR A 351 -14.05 -29.50 -9.46
N VAL A 352 -15.14 -28.75 -9.33
CA VAL A 352 -15.80 -28.48 -8.03
C VAL A 352 -16.43 -29.76 -7.49
N GLU A 353 -17.04 -30.58 -8.35
CA GLU A 353 -17.55 -31.91 -7.97
C GLU A 353 -16.45 -32.81 -7.39
N LYS A 354 -15.26 -32.83 -8.02
CA LYS A 354 -14.09 -33.55 -7.49
C LYS A 354 -13.60 -32.99 -6.16
N MET A 355 -13.59 -31.67 -5.97
CA MET A 355 -13.21 -31.04 -4.70
C MET A 355 -14.16 -31.44 -3.56
N ILE A 356 -15.47 -31.39 -3.82
CA ILE A 356 -16.50 -31.83 -2.87
C ILE A 356 -16.33 -33.33 -2.55
N SER A 357 -16.10 -34.16 -3.57
CA SER A 357 -15.88 -35.60 -3.41
C SER A 357 -14.61 -35.92 -2.59
N ALA A 358 -13.53 -35.17 -2.83
CA ALA A 358 -12.31 -35.31 -2.06
C ALA A 358 -12.55 -34.94 -0.59
N ARG A 359 -13.22 -33.82 -0.30
CA ARG A 359 -13.58 -33.45 1.07
C ARG A 359 -14.47 -34.52 1.73
N ALA A 360 -15.45 -35.06 1.00
CA ALA A 360 -16.30 -36.14 1.47
C ALA A 360 -15.50 -37.36 1.95
N SER A 361 -14.40 -37.68 1.26
CA SER A 361 -13.53 -38.81 1.63
C SER A 361 -12.80 -38.61 2.97
N TYR A 362 -12.62 -37.36 3.41
CA TYR A 362 -11.95 -36.99 4.66
C TYR A 362 -12.90 -36.46 5.75
N SER A 363 -14.17 -36.22 5.43
CA SER A 363 -15.17 -35.57 6.29
C SER A 363 -15.98 -36.57 7.12
N SER A 364 -16.92 -36.06 7.91
CA SER A 364 -17.87 -36.89 8.68
C SER A 364 -18.69 -37.84 7.80
N TRP A 365 -19.15 -38.95 8.41
CA TRP A 365 -20.01 -39.95 7.77
C TRP A 365 -21.31 -39.35 7.19
N ALA A 366 -21.81 -38.26 7.79
CA ALA A 366 -23.01 -37.56 7.34
C ALA A 366 -22.85 -36.98 5.92
N LEU A 367 -21.74 -36.30 5.62
CA LEU A 367 -21.46 -35.76 4.29
C LEU A 367 -21.27 -36.90 3.25
N GLN A 368 -20.62 -37.99 3.65
CA GLN A 368 -20.44 -39.19 2.80
C GLN A 368 -21.77 -39.83 2.40
N GLN A 369 -22.67 -40.04 3.38
CA GLN A 369 -23.99 -40.60 3.11
C GLN A 369 -24.85 -39.68 2.27
N HIS A 370 -24.84 -38.38 2.56
CA HIS A 370 -25.65 -37.41 1.85
C HIS A 370 -25.27 -37.37 0.36
N ILE A 371 -23.97 -37.22 0.04
CA ILE A 371 -23.50 -37.19 -1.35
C ILE A 371 -23.83 -38.50 -2.10
N ALA A 372 -23.73 -39.64 -1.43
CA ALA A 372 -24.06 -40.94 -2.02
C ALA A 372 -25.58 -41.14 -2.27
N ALA A 373 -26.45 -40.36 -1.63
CA ALA A 373 -27.88 -40.59 -1.59
C ALA A 373 -28.74 -39.55 -2.33
N VAL A 374 -28.20 -38.42 -2.80
CA VAL A 374 -28.99 -37.37 -3.49
C VAL A 374 -29.38 -37.81 -4.92
N PRO A 375 -30.65 -38.14 -5.21
CA PRO A 375 -31.06 -38.50 -6.56
C PRO A 375 -31.36 -37.22 -7.35
N CYS A 376 -30.80 -37.11 -8.56
CA CYS A 376 -30.93 -35.95 -9.45
C CYS A 376 -32.37 -35.47 -9.66
N LEU A 377 -33.37 -36.35 -9.53
CA LEU A 377 -34.77 -36.07 -9.83
C LEU A 377 -35.51 -35.40 -8.66
N ALA A 378 -35.23 -35.79 -7.42
CA ALA A 378 -35.95 -35.28 -6.24
C ALA A 378 -35.59 -33.82 -5.94
N HIS A 379 -34.36 -33.41 -6.27
CA HIS A 379 -33.87 -32.05 -6.14
C HIS A 379 -34.38 -31.12 -7.26
N LEU A 380 -34.44 -31.60 -8.52
CA LEU A 380 -35.04 -30.86 -9.63
C LEU A 380 -36.53 -30.57 -9.38
N CYS A 381 -37.27 -31.51 -8.82
CA CYS A 381 -38.66 -31.28 -8.41
C CYS A 381 -38.79 -30.18 -7.35
N ARG A 382 -37.86 -30.09 -6.36
CA ARG A 382 -37.87 -29.01 -5.36
C ARG A 382 -37.66 -27.64 -6.00
N LEU A 383 -36.64 -27.50 -6.84
CA LEU A 383 -36.30 -26.23 -7.47
C LEU A 383 -37.40 -25.77 -8.44
N GLU A 384 -38.00 -26.68 -9.19
CA GLU A 384 -39.10 -26.37 -10.13
C GLU A 384 -40.37 -25.91 -9.39
N ILE A 385 -40.76 -26.64 -8.33
CA ILE A 385 -41.90 -26.28 -7.47
C ILE A 385 -41.64 -24.93 -6.78
N ARG A 386 -40.41 -24.67 -6.30
CA ARG A 386 -40.05 -23.39 -5.67
C ARG A 386 -39.98 -22.24 -6.66
N SER A 387 -39.52 -22.45 -7.89
CA SER A 387 -39.53 -21.41 -8.94
C SER A 387 -40.94 -21.00 -9.34
N SER A 388 -41.90 -21.94 -9.21
CA SER A 388 -43.32 -21.74 -9.51
C SER A 388 -44.11 -21.11 -8.36
N LEU A 389 -43.55 -21.04 -7.15
CA LEU A 389 -44.22 -20.53 -5.94
C LEU A 389 -43.57 -19.22 -5.46
N LYS A 390 -44.39 -18.24 -5.04
CA LYS A 390 -43.86 -16.99 -4.45
C LYS A 390 -43.24 -17.26 -3.07
N PRO A 391 -42.17 -16.55 -2.66
CA PRO A 391 -41.45 -16.78 -1.40
C PRO A 391 -42.34 -16.81 -0.15
N GLN A 392 -43.39 -15.99 -0.14
CA GLN A 392 -44.36 -15.87 0.95
C GLN A 392 -45.18 -17.16 1.19
N HIS A 393 -45.40 -17.96 0.15
CA HIS A 393 -46.17 -19.20 0.24
C HIS A 393 -45.31 -20.41 0.68
N LEU A 394 -43.98 -20.30 0.61
CA LEU A 394 -43.04 -21.34 1.04
C LEU A 394 -42.72 -21.26 2.55
N GLN A 395 -43.21 -20.24 3.25
CA GLN A 395 -43.05 -20.06 4.70
C GLN A 395 -44.26 -20.56 5.50
N SER A 396 -45.30 -21.05 4.82
CA SER A 396 -46.54 -21.49 5.45
C SER A 396 -46.71 -23.00 5.34
N ASP A 397 -46.55 -23.70 6.47
CA ASP A 397 -46.70 -25.16 6.54
C ASP A 397 -48.11 -25.61 6.11
N SER A 398 -49.12 -24.81 6.46
CA SER A 398 -50.51 -25.06 6.09
C SER A 398 -50.73 -24.95 4.58
N PHE A 399 -50.07 -24.00 3.92
CA PHE A 399 -50.13 -23.85 2.47
C PHE A 399 -49.41 -25.01 1.75
N ILE A 400 -48.22 -25.38 2.22
CA ILE A 400 -47.45 -26.49 1.64
C ILE A 400 -48.25 -27.80 1.73
N CYS A 401 -48.90 -28.06 2.87
CA CYS A 401 -49.77 -29.23 3.06
C CYS A 401 -51.02 -29.27 2.15
N GLN A 402 -51.41 -28.13 1.57
CA GLN A 402 -52.55 -28.01 0.65
C GLN A 402 -52.15 -28.11 -0.82
N LEU A 403 -50.85 -28.15 -1.13
CA LEU A 403 -50.39 -28.37 -2.50
C LEU A 403 -50.87 -29.73 -3.01
N PRO A 404 -51.25 -29.86 -4.31
CA PRO A 404 -51.73 -31.11 -4.89
C PRO A 404 -50.56 -32.08 -5.17
N LEU A 405 -49.79 -32.38 -4.14
CA LEU A 405 -48.61 -33.23 -4.17
C LEU A 405 -48.84 -34.47 -3.27
N PRO A 406 -48.15 -35.58 -3.51
CA PRO A 406 -48.08 -36.70 -2.58
C PRO A 406 -47.52 -36.27 -1.20
N ARG A 407 -48.04 -36.87 -0.12
CA ARG A 407 -47.62 -36.60 1.28
C ARG A 407 -46.12 -36.72 1.53
N SER A 408 -45.45 -37.67 0.88
CA SER A 408 -44.00 -37.81 0.95
C SER A 408 -43.27 -36.56 0.44
N LEU A 409 -43.81 -35.91 -0.59
CA LEU A 409 -43.26 -34.67 -1.13
C LEU A 409 -43.60 -33.45 -0.26
N HIS A 410 -44.73 -33.46 0.47
CA HIS A 410 -45.02 -32.45 1.49
C HIS A 410 -44.00 -32.49 2.64
N ASN A 411 -43.79 -33.66 3.23
CA ASN A 411 -42.82 -33.85 4.31
C ASN A 411 -41.39 -33.46 3.88
N TYR A 412 -41.08 -33.71 2.61
CA TYR A 412 -39.81 -33.40 1.97
C TYR A 412 -39.62 -31.90 1.62
N LEU A 413 -40.71 -31.13 1.46
CA LEU A 413 -40.70 -29.67 1.30
C LEU A 413 -40.69 -28.93 2.66
N LEU A 414 -41.25 -29.56 3.69
CA LEU A 414 -41.30 -29.07 5.08
C LEU A 414 -40.07 -29.45 5.92
N TYR A 415 -39.12 -30.18 5.33
CA TYR A 415 -37.91 -30.67 6.01
C TYR A 415 -38.18 -31.60 7.21
N ALA A 416 -39.41 -32.07 7.41
CA ALA A 416 -39.82 -32.92 8.54
C ALA A 416 -38.99 -34.21 8.64
N GLU A 417 -38.64 -34.82 7.51
CA GLU A 417 -37.81 -36.03 7.49
C GLU A 417 -36.35 -35.76 7.87
N VAL A 418 -35.81 -34.62 7.46
CA VAL A 418 -34.43 -34.19 7.77
C VAL A 418 -34.31 -33.80 9.23
N LEU A 419 -35.27 -33.04 9.77
CA LEU A 419 -35.32 -32.66 11.18
C LEU A 419 -35.39 -33.91 12.08
N ARG A 420 -36.26 -34.87 11.73
CA ARG A 420 -36.40 -36.14 12.45
C ARG A 420 -35.14 -37.01 12.38
N MET A 421 -34.46 -37.09 11.22
CA MET A 421 -33.22 -37.86 11.08
C MET A 421 -32.06 -37.26 11.87
N ASN A 422 -32.06 -35.95 12.10
CA ASN A 422 -31.02 -35.24 12.85
C ASN A 422 -31.40 -34.93 14.31
N GLY A 423 -32.47 -35.55 14.81
CA GLY A 423 -32.88 -35.45 16.22
C GLY A 423 -33.41 -34.08 16.65
N VAL A 424 -33.79 -33.22 15.69
CA VAL A 424 -34.43 -31.93 15.97
C VAL A 424 -35.93 -32.16 16.19
N PRO A 425 -36.51 -31.81 17.36
CA PRO A 425 -37.93 -32.04 17.62
C PRO A 425 -38.81 -31.22 16.67
N GLU A 426 -39.85 -31.84 16.11
CA GLU A 426 -40.86 -31.11 15.32
C GLU A 426 -41.58 -30.10 16.22
N LEU A 427 -41.59 -28.82 15.80
CA LEU A 427 -42.39 -27.79 16.45
C LEU A 427 -43.87 -28.16 16.27
N ALA A 428 -44.57 -28.38 17.38
CA ALA A 428 -45.99 -28.69 17.38
C ALA A 428 -46.76 -27.56 16.67
N VAL A 429 -47.48 -27.92 15.62
CA VAL A 429 -48.36 -27.04 14.85
C VAL A 429 -49.38 -26.41 15.81
N ILE A 430 -49.31 -25.09 16.00
CA ILE A 430 -50.39 -24.33 16.64
C ILE A 430 -51.58 -24.40 15.68
N GLN A 431 -52.59 -25.20 16.04
CA GLN A 431 -53.89 -25.12 15.40
C GLN A 431 -54.62 -23.91 15.97
N ASP A 432 -54.71 -22.85 15.16
CA ASP A 432 -55.63 -21.75 15.41
C ASP A 432 -57.08 -22.25 15.36
N GLY A 433 -57.82 -22.00 16.45
CA GLY A 433 -59.28 -21.86 16.45
C GLY A 433 -60.06 -22.98 17.15
N GLU A 434 -60.47 -22.79 18.41
CA GLU A 434 -61.86 -22.43 18.76
C GLU A 434 -62.09 -22.38 20.29
N ILE A 435 -62.95 -21.46 20.68
CA ILE A 435 -63.34 -21.03 22.03
C ILE A 435 -64.29 -22.05 22.68
N SER A 436 -64.14 -22.30 23.99
CA SER A 436 -65.29 -22.56 24.89
C SER A 436 -64.91 -22.32 26.35
N GLU A 437 -65.60 -21.37 26.96
CA GLU A 437 -65.65 -21.12 28.41
C GLU A 437 -66.15 -22.34 29.20
N ALA A 438 -65.73 -22.48 30.45
CA ALA A 438 -66.64 -22.53 31.62
C ALA A 438 -65.88 -22.65 32.94
N THR A 439 -66.06 -21.60 33.75
CA THR A 439 -65.97 -21.46 35.23
C THR A 439 -64.68 -21.79 35.96
#